data_AF-A0A163G327-F1
#
_entry.id   AF-A0A163G327-F1
#
_cell.length_a   1.000
_cell.length_b   1.000
_cell.length_c   1.000
_cell.angle_alpha   90.00
_cell.angle_beta   90.00
_cell.angle_gamma   90.00
#
_symmetry.space_group_name_H-M   'P 1'
#
loop_
_entity.id
_entity.type
_entity.pdbx_description
1 polymer ?
#
loop_
_entity_poly.entity_id
_entity_poly.type
_entity_poly.pdbx_seq_one_letter_code
_entity_poly.pdbx_strand_id
1 'polypeptide(L)'
;MLIYPDFIQSYSDEEGNTIRAPFSGTWPLEVINHLMLTESEGKTTLTLRGGPFNATEEERTTFESMRPHVQQGFVGTFDQLDASLEQNLNR
;
A
#
# COMPACT_ATOMS: atom_id res chain seq x y z
N MET A 1 9.69 18.28 8.92
CA MET A 1 9.22 18.37 7.51
C MET A 1 8.19 17.27 7.30
N LEU A 2 7.03 17.56 6.70
CA LEU A 2 5.99 16.56 6.44
C LEU A 2 6.01 16.21 4.95
N ILE A 3 6.07 14.91 4.63
CA ILE A 3 6.04 14.41 3.26
C ILE A 3 4.75 13.60 3.08
N TYR A 4 3.97 13.93 2.05
CA TYR A 4 2.68 13.32 1.71
C TYR A 4 2.68 12.77 0.28
N PRO A 5 3.34 11.63 -0.01
CA PRO A 5 3.16 11.00 -1.30
C PRO A 5 1.84 10.24 -1.32
N ASP A 6 0.94 10.71 -2.17
CA ASP A 6 -0.25 9.99 -2.59
C ASP A 6 0.05 9.24 -3.88
N PHE A 7 -0.31 7.95 -3.95
CA PHE A 7 -0.12 7.15 -5.16
C PHE A 7 -1.26 6.18 -5.39
N ILE A 8 -1.56 5.93 -6.67
CA ILE A 8 -2.48 4.89 -7.12
C ILE A 8 -1.67 3.64 -7.42
N GLN A 9 -2.14 2.49 -6.94
CA GLN A 9 -1.60 1.18 -7.26
C GLN A 9 -2.63 0.41 -8.08
N SER A 10 -2.20 -0.15 -9.21
CA SER A 10 -2.98 -1.05 -10.07
C SER A 10 -2.10 -2.21 -10.55
N TYR A 11 -2.72 -3.22 -11.17
CA TYR A 11 -2.01 -4.24 -11.94
C TYR A 11 -1.96 -3.78 -13.40
N SER A 12 -0.85 -4.03 -14.10
CA SER A 12 -0.72 -3.71 -15.51
C SER A 12 -0.32 -4.90 -16.37
N ASP A 13 -0.66 -4.83 -17.65
CA ASP A 13 -0.04 -5.69 -18.67
C ASP A 13 1.37 -5.19 -19.05
N GLU A 14 2.00 -5.86 -20.01
CA GLU A 14 3.35 -5.50 -20.51
C GLU A 14 3.40 -4.13 -21.20
N GLU A 15 2.26 -3.63 -21.69
CA GLU A 15 2.15 -2.32 -22.34
C GLU A 15 1.86 -1.20 -21.33
N GLY A 16 1.59 -1.54 -20.07
CA GLY A 16 1.28 -0.60 -19.00
C GLY A 16 -0.21 -0.25 -18.87
N ASN A 17 -1.11 -0.96 -19.55
CA ASN A 17 -2.54 -0.77 -19.38
C ASN A 17 -3.01 -1.38 -18.06
N THR A 18 -3.91 -0.71 -17.35
CA THR A 18 -4.51 -1.24 -16.12
C THR A 18 -5.37 -2.47 -16.43
N ILE A 19 -5.09 -3.59 -15.76
CA ILE A 19 -5.81 -4.86 -15.89
C ILE A 19 -6.36 -5.34 -14.54
N ARG A 20 -7.23 -6.36 -14.60
CA ARG A 20 -7.79 -7.00 -13.40
C ARG A 20 -6.71 -7.76 -12.63
N ALA A 21 -6.82 -7.74 -11.31
CA ALA A 21 -5.94 -8.53 -10.46
C ALA A 21 -6.10 -10.04 -10.77
N PRO A 22 -5.01 -10.80 -10.85
CA PRO A 22 -5.05 -12.19 -11.32
C PRO A 22 -5.75 -13.15 -10.34
N PHE A 23 -5.95 -12.73 -9.09
CA PHE A 23 -6.54 -13.55 -8.02
C PHE A 23 -8.02 -13.27 -7.77
N SER A 24 -8.59 -12.17 -8.30
CA SER A 24 -10.01 -11.86 -8.12
C SER A 24 -10.52 -10.90 -9.20
N GLY A 25 -11.59 -11.32 -9.88
CA GLY A 25 -12.28 -10.49 -10.87
C GLY A 25 -13.02 -9.28 -10.26
N THR A 26 -13.28 -9.31 -8.95
CA THR A 26 -13.95 -8.23 -8.20
C THR A 26 -12.99 -7.44 -7.33
N TRP A 27 -11.68 -7.65 -7.42
CA TRP A 27 -10.73 -6.73 -6.79
C TRP A 27 -10.80 -5.34 -7.48
N PRO A 28 -10.72 -4.22 -6.73
CA PRO A 28 -10.65 -2.89 -7.32
C PRO A 28 -9.54 -2.78 -8.35
N LEU A 29 -9.80 -2.11 -9.48
CA LEU A 29 -8.74 -1.84 -10.47
C LEU A 29 -7.63 -0.97 -9.90
N GLU A 30 -8.00 -0.03 -9.02
CA GLU A 30 -7.11 0.95 -8.44
C GLU A 30 -7.29 1.01 -6.92
N VAL A 31 -6.17 1.07 -6.20
CA VAL A 31 -6.12 1.29 -4.76
C VAL A 31 -5.31 2.57 -4.52
N ILE A 32 -5.93 3.55 -3.87
CA ILE A 32 -5.24 4.77 -3.46
C ILE A 32 -4.53 4.54 -2.13
N ASN A 33 -3.30 5.03 -2.04
CA ASN A 33 -2.48 5.00 -0.85
C ASN A 33 -2.00 6.42 -0.52
N HIS A 34 -2.17 6.79 0.74
CA HIS A 34 -1.71 8.02 1.36
C HIS A 34 -0.60 7.65 2.34
N LEU A 35 0.64 7.93 1.96
CA LEU A 35 1.79 7.78 2.84
C LEU A 35 2.03 9.12 3.55
N MET A 36 2.31 9.09 4.84
CA MET A 36 2.72 10.27 5.58
C MET A 36 3.95 9.92 6.41
N LEU A 37 5.00 10.73 6.27
CA LEU A 37 6.21 10.66 7.07
C LEU A 37 6.28 11.87 7.98
N THR A 38 6.31 11.62 9.28
CA THR A 38 6.41 12.65 10.31
C THR A 38 7.66 12.43 11.15
N GLU A 39 8.55 13.43 11.16
CA GLU A 39 9.72 13.44 12.03
C GLU A 39 9.37 14.03 13.41
N SER A 40 9.87 13.40 14.46
CA SER A 40 9.82 13.89 15.84
C SER A 40 10.98 13.30 16.63
N GLU A 41 11.78 14.17 17.25
CA GLU A 41 12.89 13.80 18.13
C GLU A 41 13.89 12.83 17.48
N GLY A 42 14.20 13.03 16.19
CA GLY A 42 15.14 12.18 15.46
C GLY A 42 14.58 10.79 15.09
N LYS A 43 13.29 10.55 15.31
CA LYS A 43 12.57 9.36 14.84
C LYS A 43 11.57 9.75 13.75
N THR A 44 11.28 8.81 12.84
CA THR A 44 10.27 8.99 11.80
C THR A 44 9.10 8.03 12.05
N THR A 45 7.89 8.57 12.10
CA THR A 45 6.66 7.79 12.07
C THR A 45 6.14 7.74 10.64
N LEU A 46 5.94 6.53 10.12
CA LEU A 46 5.28 6.28 8.84
C LEU A 46 3.82 5.91 9.10
N THR A 47 2.88 6.68 8.53
CA THR A 47 1.45 6.35 8.51
C THR A 47 1.04 6.04 7.08
N LEU A 48 0.50 4.85 6.84
CA LEU A 48 -0.08 4.47 5.57
C LEU A 48 -1.58 4.31 5.73
N ARG A 49 -2.35 4.99 4.87
CA ARG A 49 -3.81 4.86 4.78
C ARG A 49 -4.18 4.63 3.33
N GLY A 50 -5.28 3.95 3.08
CA GLY A 50 -5.68 3.69 1.70
C GLY A 50 -6.92 2.85 1.57
N GLY A 51 -7.33 2.62 0.33
CA GLY A 51 -8.49 1.80 0.00
C GLY A 51 -8.87 1.85 -1.47
N PRO A 52 -10.00 1.21 -1.84
CA PRO A 52 -10.48 1.18 -3.21
C PRO A 52 -10.70 2.58 -3.78
N PHE A 53 -10.14 2.85 -4.96
CA PHE A 53 -10.29 4.10 -5.70
C PHE A 53 -11.17 3.89 -6.95
N ASN A 54 -12.10 4.81 -7.22
CA ASN A 54 -13.10 4.69 -8.31
C ASN A 54 -13.82 3.32 -8.38
N ALA A 55 -13.97 2.66 -7.23
CA ALA A 55 -14.46 1.28 -7.16
C ALA A 55 -15.98 1.20 -6.98
N THR A 56 -16.56 0.16 -7.58
CA THR A 56 -17.96 -0.24 -7.40
C THR A 56 -18.20 -0.78 -5.98
N GLU A 57 -19.47 -0.94 -5.60
CA GLU A 57 -19.82 -1.50 -4.29
C GLU A 57 -19.35 -2.95 -4.10
N GLU A 58 -19.42 -3.75 -5.18
CA GLU A 58 -18.93 -5.13 -5.19
C GLU A 58 -17.41 -5.18 -4.98
N GLU A 59 -16.68 -4.27 -5.61
CA GLU A 59 -15.23 -4.15 -5.45
C GLU A 59 -14.83 -3.68 -4.05
N ARG A 60 -15.60 -2.74 -3.47
CA ARG A 60 -15.41 -2.28 -2.08
C ARG A 60 -15.64 -3.40 -1.08
N THR A 61 -16.72 -4.16 -1.25
CA THR A 61 -17.03 -5.32 -0.40
C THR A 61 -15.93 -6.37 -0.49
N THR A 62 -15.45 -6.64 -1.70
CA THR A 62 -14.34 -7.57 -1.94
C THR A 62 -13.07 -7.11 -1.21
N PHE A 63 -12.70 -5.84 -1.33
CA PHE A 63 -11.53 -5.28 -0.64
C PHE A 63 -11.65 -5.38 0.88
N GLU A 64 -12.79 -4.99 1.45
CA GLU A 64 -13.04 -5.05 2.90
C GLU A 64 -12.94 -6.49 3.42
N SER A 65 -13.47 -7.47 2.68
CA SER A 65 -13.36 -8.89 3.03
C SER A 65 -11.90 -9.40 3.07
N MET A 66 -11.02 -8.78 2.27
CA MET A 66 -9.61 -9.11 2.17
C MET A 66 -8.70 -8.21 3.01
N ARG A 67 -9.24 -7.22 3.73
CA ARG A 67 -8.47 -6.29 4.56
C ARG A 67 -7.47 -6.99 5.51
N PRO A 68 -7.77 -8.13 6.16
CA PRO A 68 -6.78 -8.83 6.98
C PRO A 68 -5.55 -9.30 6.20
N HIS A 69 -5.73 -9.76 4.96
CA HIS A 69 -4.63 -10.21 4.09
C HIS A 69 -3.78 -9.01 3.63
N VAL A 70 -4.43 -7.90 3.27
CA VAL A 70 -3.74 -6.64 2.93
C VAL A 70 -2.90 -6.17 4.11
N GLN A 71 -3.46 -6.18 5.32
CA GLN A 71 -2.75 -5.82 6.54
C GLN A 71 -1.54 -6.74 6.78
N GLN A 72 -1.70 -8.05 6.62
CA GLN A 72 -0.60 -9.01 6.76
C GLN A 72 0.53 -8.75 5.74
N GLY A 73 0.18 -8.41 4.49
CA GLY A 73 1.15 -8.04 3.47
C GLY A 73 1.98 -6.81 3.85
N PHE A 74 1.35 -5.80 4.45
CA PHE A 74 2.06 -4.62 4.95
C PHE A 74 2.96 -4.92 6.15
N VAL A 75 2.52 -5.76 7.09
CA VAL A 75 3.38 -6.20 8.21
C VAL A 75 4.68 -6.80 7.69
N GLY A 76 4.61 -7.75 6.76
CA GLY A 76 5.82 -8.36 6.20
C GLY A 76 6.69 -7.39 5.39
N THR A 77 6.11 -6.34 4.81
CA THR A 77 6.86 -5.28 4.12
C THR A 77 7.59 -4.39 5.13
N PHE A 78 6.94 -4.04 6.25
CA PHE A 78 7.56 -3.22 7.29
C PHE A 78 8.63 -3.99 8.07
N ASP A 79 8.47 -5.29 8.29
CA ASP A 79 9.53 -6.14 8.86
C ASP A 79 10.81 -6.11 8.00
N GLN A 80 10.65 -6.14 6.66
CA GLN A 80 11.78 -6.01 5.73
C GLN A 80 12.40 -4.61 5.74
N LEU A 81 11.57 -3.58 5.89
CA LEU A 81 12.04 -2.20 6.02
C LEU A 81 12.89 -2.03 7.29
N ASP A 82 12.43 -2.55 8.43
CA ASP A 82 13.16 -2.50 9.70
C ASP A 82 14.53 -3.17 9.56
N ALA A 83 14.57 -4.40 9.02
CA ALA A 83 15.83 -5.11 8.77
C ALA A 83 16.77 -4.33 7.83
N SER A 84 16.23 -3.68 6.80
CA SER A 84 17.01 -2.85 5.87
C SER A 84 17.58 -1.61 6.56
N LEU A 85 16.80 -0.93 7.41
CA LEU A 85 17.26 0.25 8.15
C LEU A 85 18.36 -0.11 9.15
N GLU A 86 18.21 -1.22 9.89
CA GLU A 86 19.25 -1.74 10.78
C GLU A 86 20.55 -2.03 10.03
N GLN A 87 20.47 -2.67 8.87
CA GLN A 87 21.65 -2.94 8.04
C GLN A 87 22.33 -1.64 7.59
N ASN A 88 21.58 -0.62 7.20
CA ASN A 88 22.14 0.64 6.70
C ASN A 88 22.68 1.55 7.82
N LEU A 89 22.17 1.44 9.05
CA LEU A 89 22.72 2.17 10.20
C LEU A 89 24.06 1.60 10.69
N ASN A 90 24.33 0.33 10.40
CA ASN A 90 25.55 -0.38 10.80
C ASN A 90 26.65 -0.35 9.73
N ARG A 91 26.48 0.43 8.66
CA ARG A 91 27.46 0.66 7.59
C ARG A 91 28.18 1.98 7.79
#